data_AF-A0A163TGH6-F1
#
_entry.id   AF-A0A163TGH6-F1
#
_cell.length_a   1.000
_cell.length_b   1.000
_cell.length_c   1.000
_cell.angle_alpha   90.00
_cell.angle_beta   90.00
_cell.angle_gamma   90.00
#
_symmetry.space_group_name_H-M   'P 1'
#
loop_
_entity.id
_entity.type
_entity.pdbx_description
1 polymer ?
#
loop_
_entity_poly.entity_id
_entity_poly.type
_entity_poly.pdbx_seq_one_letter_code
_entity_poly.pdbx_strand_id
1 'polypeptide(L)'
;MIEAIEWDGSTITEPGVYTGIDLADYHGKLDLLDAPSVSKSSLKHLFPALGGSPKQFWHLWKHNPNHITLKPTKALNMGRAVHSLMLNDEVFADNFSVQPETYEDIKTGAEKPWSNNAKVCKAWTEAQEAAGKAVVTLEQIEKIKRMAEDAARDPMVQQGILNGSVERSMFFKDAKTGLWFKSRPDNVAIDGFYADLKTTSSMDERFIRRQIKDNGYFVQGGGVRRAARELGLPFDSFWNVYVSTGDTPDTQSVELAPEDLELGEAVIRKGLDTIARCMASGFWPGARPFEARPVRIGDWDREAIEQDLQTPQLEQAA
;
A
#
# COMPACT_ATOMS: atom_id res chain seq x y z
N MET A 1 17.02 7.41 -21.22
CA MET A 1 16.77 7.74 -19.79
C MET A 1 15.56 8.64 -19.73
N ILE A 2 14.61 8.36 -18.84
CA ILE A 2 13.47 9.25 -18.58
C ILE A 2 14.02 10.51 -17.91
N GLU A 3 13.87 11.66 -18.57
CA GLU A 3 14.25 12.96 -18.02
C GLU A 3 13.31 13.27 -16.84
N ALA A 4 13.83 13.20 -15.62
CA ALA A 4 13.07 13.56 -14.43
C ALA A 4 13.46 14.93 -13.93
N ILE A 5 12.48 15.61 -13.37
CA ILE A 5 12.60 16.94 -12.78
C ILE A 5 13.02 16.75 -11.33
N GLU A 6 14.13 17.36 -10.92
CA GLU A 6 14.50 17.43 -9.51
C GLU A 6 13.56 18.43 -8.82
N TRP A 7 12.85 17.96 -7.79
CA TRP A 7 11.89 18.79 -7.08
C TRP A 7 12.61 19.83 -6.23
N ASP A 8 12.24 21.09 -6.40
CA ASP A 8 12.85 22.25 -5.74
C ASP A 8 12.16 22.65 -4.42
N GLY A 9 11.17 21.85 -3.98
CA GLY A 9 10.38 22.11 -2.78
C GLY A 9 9.10 22.93 -3.04
N SER A 10 8.91 23.46 -4.25
CA SER A 10 7.75 24.27 -4.64
C SER A 10 6.51 23.44 -5.02
N THR A 11 5.35 24.08 -5.11
CA THR A 11 4.13 23.42 -5.57
C THR A 11 4.26 23.02 -7.05
N ILE A 12 4.01 21.75 -7.34
CA ILE A 12 4.05 21.21 -8.70
C ILE A 12 2.80 21.63 -9.48
N THR A 13 3.00 22.31 -10.60
CA THR A 13 1.93 22.75 -11.52
C THR A 13 1.90 21.97 -12.83
N GLU A 14 3.02 21.35 -13.23
CA GLU A 14 3.17 20.68 -14.52
C GLU A 14 3.26 19.15 -14.38
N PRO A 15 2.57 18.37 -15.23
CA PRO A 15 2.74 16.93 -15.31
C PRO A 15 4.19 16.54 -15.58
N GLY A 16 4.63 15.43 -15.00
CA GLY A 16 6.00 14.98 -15.19
C GLY A 16 6.41 13.84 -14.29
N VAL A 17 7.67 13.44 -14.45
CA VAL A 17 8.37 12.53 -13.54
C VAL A 17 9.27 13.37 -12.65
N TYR A 18 9.08 13.26 -11.34
CA TYR A 18 9.81 14.04 -10.33
C TYR A 18 10.66 13.13 -9.45
N THR A 19 11.78 13.67 -8.99
CA THR A 19 12.73 13.06 -8.03
C THR A 19 12.99 14.01 -6.86
N GLY A 20 13.59 13.54 -5.77
CA GLY A 20 13.88 14.36 -4.59
C GLY A 20 12.68 14.65 -3.69
N ILE A 21 11.52 14.03 -3.96
CA ILE A 21 10.34 14.11 -3.09
C ILE A 21 10.40 12.93 -2.12
N ASP A 22 10.62 13.19 -0.84
CA ASP A 22 10.59 12.11 0.16
C ASP A 22 9.18 11.48 0.28
N LEU A 23 9.09 10.29 0.90
CA LEU A 23 7.81 9.59 1.05
C LEU A 23 6.82 10.34 1.97
N ALA A 24 7.32 11.10 2.94
CA ALA A 24 6.48 11.87 3.85
C ALA A 24 5.74 12.98 3.09
N ASP A 25 6.44 13.74 2.25
CA ASP A 25 5.88 14.76 1.39
C ASP A 25 5.00 14.16 0.30
N TYR A 26 5.45 13.08 -0.37
CA TYR A 26 4.64 12.39 -1.38
C TYR A 26 3.27 11.95 -0.84
N HIS A 27 3.21 11.46 0.39
CA HIS A 27 1.97 11.00 1.02
C HIS A 27 1.25 12.08 1.86
N GLY A 28 1.94 13.11 2.29
CA GLY A 28 1.51 14.03 3.35
C GLY A 28 1.23 15.45 2.92
N LYS A 29 2.04 15.98 1.99
CA LYS A 29 2.01 17.38 1.63
C LYS A 29 0.81 17.69 0.73
N LEU A 30 -0.15 18.45 1.28
CA LEU A 30 -1.43 18.75 0.62
C LEU A 30 -1.28 19.76 -0.54
N ASP A 31 -0.27 20.60 -0.46
CA ASP A 31 0.13 21.63 -1.44
C ASP A 31 1.30 21.18 -2.33
N LEU A 32 1.63 19.88 -2.32
CA LEU A 32 2.62 19.31 -3.23
C LEU A 32 2.23 19.56 -4.69
N LEU A 33 0.92 19.51 -4.98
CA LEU A 33 0.33 19.73 -6.30
C LEU A 33 -0.67 20.88 -6.21
N ASP A 34 -0.80 21.65 -7.29
CA ASP A 34 -1.67 22.84 -7.36
C ASP A 34 -3.19 22.57 -7.32
N ALA A 35 -3.59 21.31 -7.20
CA ALA A 35 -4.97 20.87 -7.07
C ALA A 35 -5.04 19.55 -6.29
N PRO A 36 -6.24 19.16 -5.79
CA PRO A 36 -6.39 17.93 -5.04
C PRO A 36 -5.93 16.69 -5.82
N SER A 37 -5.29 15.77 -5.10
CA SER A 37 -4.66 14.61 -5.71
C SER A 37 -5.18 13.29 -5.14
N VAL A 38 -5.13 12.25 -5.96
CA VAL A 38 -5.45 10.87 -5.57
C VAL A 38 -4.37 9.91 -6.02
N SER A 39 -4.31 8.76 -5.36
CA SER A 39 -3.43 7.66 -5.71
C SER A 39 -4.19 6.34 -5.65
N LYS A 40 -3.57 5.25 -6.10
CA LYS A 40 -4.12 3.89 -5.96
C LYS A 40 -4.57 3.58 -4.52
N SER A 41 -3.78 3.97 -3.52
CA SER A 41 -4.10 3.66 -2.11
C SER A 41 -5.34 4.41 -1.62
N SER A 42 -5.64 5.58 -2.18
CA SER A 42 -6.88 6.30 -1.90
C SER A 42 -8.06 5.66 -2.63
N LEU A 43 -7.88 5.33 -3.91
CA LEU A 43 -8.96 4.79 -4.76
C LEU A 43 -9.48 3.41 -4.33
N LYS A 44 -8.66 2.58 -3.67
CA LYS A 44 -9.12 1.29 -3.14
C LYS A 44 -10.31 1.44 -2.17
N HIS A 45 -10.39 2.56 -1.46
CA HIS A 45 -11.47 2.85 -0.50
C HIS A 45 -12.72 3.43 -1.15
N LEU A 46 -12.72 3.67 -2.46
CA LEU A 46 -13.82 4.33 -3.15
C LEU A 46 -14.91 3.35 -3.62
N PHE A 47 -14.53 2.12 -3.97
CA PHE A 47 -15.42 1.17 -4.67
C PHE A 47 -15.95 0.07 -3.74
N PRO A 48 -17.27 -0.18 -3.70
CA PRO A 48 -17.85 -1.28 -2.93
C PRO A 48 -17.30 -2.66 -3.25
N ALA A 49 -17.01 -2.95 -4.53
CA ALA A 49 -16.41 -4.22 -4.95
C ALA A 49 -15.00 -4.46 -4.38
N LEU A 50 -14.34 -3.39 -3.91
CA LEU A 50 -13.03 -3.40 -3.25
C LEU A 50 -13.15 -3.15 -1.74
N GLY A 51 -14.37 -3.26 -1.18
CA GLY A 51 -14.63 -3.04 0.25
C GLY A 51 -14.75 -1.57 0.66
N GLY A 52 -14.91 -0.66 -0.31
CA GLY A 52 -14.95 0.79 -0.13
C GLY A 52 -16.32 1.44 -0.33
N SER A 53 -16.36 2.77 -0.24
CA SER A 53 -17.46 3.61 -0.73
C SER A 53 -17.03 5.06 -0.91
N PRO A 54 -17.74 5.89 -1.68
CA PRO A 54 -17.42 7.32 -1.76
C PRO A 54 -17.38 8.03 -0.42
N LYS A 55 -18.27 7.69 0.52
CA LYS A 55 -18.23 8.20 1.90
C LYS A 55 -16.99 7.75 2.64
N GLN A 56 -16.60 6.48 2.54
CA GLN A 56 -15.39 5.97 3.19
C GLN A 56 -14.13 6.62 2.61
N PHE A 57 -14.04 6.73 1.28
CA PHE A 57 -12.99 7.50 0.61
C PHE A 57 -12.91 8.91 1.18
N TRP A 58 -14.03 9.65 1.24
CA TRP A 58 -14.05 11.02 1.75
C TRP A 58 -13.54 11.13 3.17
N HIS A 59 -13.93 10.21 4.06
CA HIS A 59 -13.44 10.22 5.43
C HIS A 59 -11.97 9.85 5.57
N LEU A 60 -11.38 9.13 4.61
CA LEU A 60 -9.96 8.75 4.64
C LEU A 60 -9.06 9.69 3.81
N TRP A 61 -9.65 10.52 2.96
CA TRP A 61 -8.92 11.38 2.04
C TRP A 61 -8.43 12.64 2.76
N LYS A 62 -7.12 12.91 2.74
CA LYS A 62 -6.50 14.02 3.48
C LYS A 62 -7.01 15.41 3.10
N HIS A 63 -7.56 15.57 1.89
CA HIS A 63 -8.19 16.83 1.47
C HIS A 63 -9.55 17.09 2.16
N ASN A 64 -10.09 16.12 2.91
CA ASN A 64 -11.18 16.35 3.85
C ASN A 64 -10.60 16.91 5.18
N PRO A 65 -10.98 18.12 5.61
CA PRO A 65 -10.53 18.69 6.89
C PRO A 65 -10.86 17.83 8.11
N ASN A 66 -11.91 17.01 8.03
CA ASN A 66 -12.36 16.11 9.08
C ASN A 66 -12.02 14.64 8.77
N HIS A 67 -10.93 14.40 8.03
CA HIS A 67 -10.50 13.03 7.73
C HIS A 67 -10.08 12.29 9.00
N ILE A 68 -10.28 10.97 8.99
CA ILE A 68 -9.79 10.07 10.02
C ILE A 68 -8.45 9.47 9.59
N THR A 69 -7.52 9.37 10.53
CA THR A 69 -6.23 8.70 10.31
C THR A 69 -6.29 7.28 10.83
N LEU A 70 -5.96 6.30 9.99
CA LEU A 70 -5.83 4.90 10.41
C LEU A 70 -4.47 4.69 11.09
N LYS A 71 -4.46 3.93 12.20
CA LYS A 71 -3.20 3.53 12.86
C LYS A 71 -2.44 2.54 11.95
N PRO A 72 -1.14 2.75 11.71
CA PRO A 72 -0.30 1.77 11.00
C PRO A 72 -0.34 0.41 11.70
N THR A 73 -0.26 -0.68 10.93
CA THR A 73 -0.18 -2.05 11.46
C THR A 73 1.28 -2.51 11.54
N LYS A 74 1.62 -3.42 12.46
CA LYS A 74 3.00 -3.97 12.58
C LYS A 74 3.49 -4.65 11.30
N ALA A 75 2.60 -5.31 10.56
CA ALA A 75 2.92 -5.96 9.28
C ALA A 75 3.42 -4.95 8.23
N LEU A 76 2.95 -3.69 8.29
CA LEU A 76 3.40 -2.62 7.41
C LEU A 76 4.90 -2.29 7.61
N ASN A 77 5.41 -2.44 8.85
CA ASN A 77 6.80 -2.12 9.16
C ASN A 77 7.78 -3.13 8.53
N MET A 78 7.41 -4.41 8.49
CA MET A 78 8.25 -5.44 7.86
C MET A 78 8.35 -5.24 6.35
N GLY A 79 7.22 -4.97 5.68
CA GLY A 79 7.21 -4.69 4.25
C GLY A 79 8.05 -3.47 3.88
N ARG A 80 7.93 -2.38 4.66
CA ARG A 80 8.76 -1.17 4.46
C ARG A 80 10.25 -1.43 4.69
N ALA A 81 10.60 -2.24 5.70
CA ALA A 81 12.00 -2.60 5.96
C ALA A 81 12.59 -3.42 4.81
N VAL A 82 11.80 -4.34 4.22
CA VAL A 82 12.19 -5.11 3.03
C VAL A 82 12.43 -4.18 1.84
N HIS A 83 11.51 -3.25 1.56
CA HIS A 83 11.67 -2.25 0.50
C HIS A 83 12.95 -1.43 0.68
N SER A 84 13.14 -0.82 1.86
CA SER A 84 14.30 0.01 2.16
C SER A 84 15.62 -0.74 2.01
N LEU A 85 15.69 -2.00 2.47
CA LEU A 85 16.94 -2.77 2.39
C LEU A 85 17.20 -3.41 1.02
N MET A 86 16.15 -3.77 0.26
CA MET A 86 16.32 -4.44 -1.03
C MET A 86 16.40 -3.47 -2.21
N LEU A 87 15.65 -2.38 -2.17
CA LEU A 87 15.59 -1.40 -3.26
C LEU A 87 16.41 -0.15 -2.98
N ASN A 88 16.88 0.04 -1.74
CA ASN A 88 17.58 1.24 -1.31
C ASN A 88 16.77 2.51 -1.63
N ASP A 89 15.43 2.41 -1.51
CA ASP A 89 14.42 3.43 -1.86
C ASP A 89 14.19 4.46 -0.75
N GLU A 90 14.81 4.27 0.41
CA GLU A 90 14.91 5.22 1.51
C GLU A 90 16.20 4.96 2.28
N VAL A 91 16.75 6.00 2.92
CA VAL A 91 17.83 5.84 3.90
C VAL A 91 17.27 5.07 5.10
N PHE A 92 17.64 3.80 5.23
CA PHE A 92 17.15 2.91 6.28
C PHE A 92 17.31 3.52 7.69
N ALA A 93 18.43 4.19 7.95
CA ALA A 93 18.73 4.78 9.26
C ALA A 93 17.79 5.95 9.64
N ASP A 94 17.15 6.59 8.65
CA ASP A 94 16.25 7.71 8.88
C ASP A 94 14.86 7.22 9.30
N ASN A 95 14.43 6.07 8.76
CA ASN A 95 13.09 5.51 8.97
C ASN A 95 13.03 4.34 9.95
N PHE A 96 14.16 3.70 10.22
CA PHE A 96 14.22 2.49 11.05
C PHE A 96 15.24 2.61 12.17
N SER A 97 15.02 1.84 13.23
CA SER A 97 15.98 1.66 14.30
C SER A 97 16.11 0.19 14.63
N VAL A 98 17.37 -0.25 14.76
CA VAL A 98 17.67 -1.63 15.12
C VAL A 98 17.54 -1.77 16.63
N GLN A 99 16.70 -2.70 17.06
CA GLN A 99 16.53 -3.05 18.45
C GLN A 99 17.89 -3.51 19.02
N PRO A 100 18.35 -2.91 20.14
CA PRO A 100 19.53 -3.41 20.83
C PRO A 100 19.36 -4.86 21.30
N GLU A 101 20.46 -5.60 21.40
CA GLU A 101 20.48 -6.96 21.95
C GLU A 101 20.37 -6.97 23.47
N THR A 102 20.87 -5.91 24.11
CA THR A 102 20.97 -5.76 25.56
C THR A 102 20.49 -4.39 26.02
N TYR A 103 20.22 -4.26 27.31
CA TYR A 103 19.99 -2.98 27.99
C TYR A 103 20.65 -3.00 29.37
N GLU A 104 21.00 -1.81 29.88
CA GLU A 104 21.52 -1.65 31.23
C GLU A 104 20.36 -1.53 32.24
N ASP A 105 20.36 -2.39 33.28
CA ASP A 105 19.36 -2.35 34.32
C ASP A 105 19.54 -1.13 35.24
N ILE A 106 18.55 -0.24 35.29
CA ILE A 106 18.62 0.99 36.11
C ILE A 106 18.89 0.71 37.61
N LYS A 107 18.46 -0.45 38.15
CA LYS A 107 18.63 -0.75 39.58
C LYS A 107 20.00 -1.32 39.89
N THR A 108 20.55 -2.15 39.00
CA THR A 108 21.79 -2.90 39.27
C THR A 108 22.98 -2.46 38.41
N GLY A 109 22.78 -1.62 37.39
CA GLY A 109 23.79 -1.26 36.40
C GLY A 109 24.28 -2.43 35.55
N ALA A 110 23.58 -3.58 35.59
CA ALA A 110 24.01 -4.80 34.93
C ALA A 110 23.43 -4.85 33.51
N GLU A 111 24.24 -5.28 32.55
CA GLU A 111 23.77 -5.56 31.19
C GLU A 111 22.89 -6.82 31.19
N LYS A 112 21.70 -6.72 30.58
CA LYS A 112 20.73 -7.81 30.46
C LYS A 112 20.24 -7.94 29.02
N PRO A 113 19.84 -9.14 28.56
CA PRO A 113 19.19 -9.30 27.26
C PRO A 113 17.96 -8.39 27.13
N TRP A 114 17.74 -7.86 25.94
CA TRP A 114 16.61 -6.97 25.64
C TRP A 114 15.29 -7.57 26.12
N SER A 115 14.47 -6.76 26.78
CA SER A 115 13.16 -7.19 27.26
C SER A 115 12.13 -6.11 27.05
N ASN A 116 11.12 -6.38 26.22
CA ASN A 116 9.98 -5.48 26.00
C ASN A 116 9.16 -5.21 27.28
N ASN A 117 9.43 -5.93 28.37
CA ASN A 117 8.82 -5.67 29.68
C ASN A 117 9.63 -4.69 30.54
N ALA A 118 10.91 -4.49 30.26
CA ALA A 118 11.76 -3.56 30.99
C ALA A 118 11.39 -2.11 30.67
N LYS A 119 11.36 -1.25 31.70
CA LYS A 119 10.99 0.17 31.55
C LYS A 119 11.93 0.91 30.60
N VAL A 120 13.23 0.62 30.65
CA VAL A 120 14.24 1.21 29.75
C VAL A 120 13.93 0.88 28.30
N CYS A 121 13.70 -0.41 28.00
CA CYS A 121 13.39 -0.87 26.65
C CYS A 121 12.11 -0.24 26.12
N LYS A 122 11.04 -0.18 26.94
CA LYS A 122 9.79 0.50 26.56
C LYS A 122 10.01 1.98 26.24
N ALA A 123 10.71 2.69 27.12
CA ALA A 123 11.01 4.11 26.92
C ALA A 123 11.85 4.34 25.66
N TRP A 124 12.80 3.45 25.36
CA TRP A 124 13.58 3.51 24.13
C TRP A 124 12.71 3.30 22.89
N THR A 125 11.83 2.28 22.89
CA THR A 125 10.89 2.03 21.77
C THR A 125 9.96 3.21 21.57
N GLU A 126 9.38 3.75 22.64
CA GLU A 126 8.53 4.95 22.61
C GLU A 126 9.29 6.16 22.05
N ALA A 127 10.57 6.33 22.40
CA ALA A 127 11.41 7.40 21.86
C ALA A 127 11.68 7.23 20.35
N GLN A 128 11.89 5.99 19.87
CA GLN A 128 12.03 5.73 18.43
C GLN A 128 10.73 6.01 17.68
N GLU A 129 9.59 5.55 18.21
CA GLU A 129 8.28 5.81 17.62
C GLU A 129 7.95 7.32 17.59
N ALA A 130 8.29 8.06 18.66
CA ALA A 130 8.15 9.51 18.72
C ALA A 130 9.06 10.24 17.72
N ALA A 131 10.21 9.65 17.39
CA ALA A 131 11.10 10.12 16.32
C ALA A 131 10.63 9.68 14.91
N GLY A 132 9.46 9.03 14.80
CA GLY A 132 8.90 8.57 13.53
C GLY A 132 9.52 7.27 12.99
N LYS A 133 10.38 6.61 13.77
CA LYS A 133 11.11 5.41 13.34
C LYS A 133 10.37 4.12 13.70
N ALA A 134 10.38 3.17 12.77
CA ALA A 134 9.94 1.81 13.06
C ALA A 134 11.09 0.99 13.66
N VAL A 135 10.83 0.30 14.77
CA VAL A 135 11.80 -0.61 15.38
C VAL A 135 11.80 -1.96 14.65
N VAL A 136 12.98 -2.42 14.26
CA VAL A 136 13.21 -3.76 13.70
C VAL A 136 14.21 -4.55 14.55
N THR A 137 14.04 -5.87 14.65
CA THR A 137 14.97 -6.75 15.37
C THR A 137 16.12 -7.20 14.47
N LEU A 138 17.24 -7.63 15.07
CA LEU A 138 18.33 -8.27 14.31
C LEU A 138 17.87 -9.53 13.57
N GLU A 139 16.96 -10.30 14.17
CA GLU A 139 16.36 -11.47 13.53
C GLU A 139 15.58 -11.09 12.27
N GLN A 140 14.82 -9.98 12.31
CA GLN A 140 14.13 -9.45 11.14
C GLN A 140 15.12 -9.02 10.06
N ILE A 141 16.21 -8.33 10.42
CA ILE A 141 17.26 -7.94 9.46
C ILE A 141 17.87 -9.18 8.80
N GLU A 142 18.20 -10.20 9.58
CA GLU A 142 18.77 -11.43 9.05
C GLU A 142 17.78 -12.19 8.15
N LYS A 143 16.49 -12.14 8.49
CA LYS A 143 15.43 -12.65 7.62
C LYS A 143 15.37 -11.88 6.30
N ILE A 144 15.47 -10.56 6.32
CA ILE A 144 15.46 -9.72 5.10
C ILE A 144 16.67 -10.03 4.21
N LYS A 145 17.86 -10.24 4.79
CA LYS A 145 19.04 -10.65 4.02
C LYS A 145 18.81 -11.97 3.28
N ARG A 146 18.25 -12.97 3.96
CA ARG A 146 17.90 -14.26 3.33
C ARG A 146 16.87 -14.10 2.20
N MET A 147 15.89 -13.21 2.38
CA MET A 147 14.92 -12.86 1.34
C MET A 147 15.61 -12.19 0.13
N ALA A 148 16.54 -11.26 0.37
CA ALA A 148 17.28 -10.58 -0.68
C ALA A 148 18.21 -11.52 -1.46
N GLU A 149 18.89 -12.43 -0.76
CA GLU A 149 19.75 -13.46 -1.36
C GLU A 149 18.96 -14.44 -2.24
N ASP A 150 17.75 -14.80 -1.82
CA ASP A 150 16.85 -15.64 -2.61
C ASP A 150 16.31 -14.87 -3.83
N ALA A 151 15.84 -13.64 -3.63
CA ALA A 151 15.34 -12.80 -4.71
C ALA A 151 16.39 -12.50 -5.78
N ALA A 152 17.68 -12.38 -5.41
CA ALA A 152 18.77 -12.22 -6.36
C ALA A 152 18.97 -13.43 -7.31
N ARG A 153 18.31 -14.57 -7.03
CA ARG A 153 18.30 -15.77 -7.88
C ARG A 153 17.09 -15.82 -8.81
N ASP A 154 16.08 -14.97 -8.62
CA ASP A 154 14.92 -14.91 -9.49
C ASP A 154 15.33 -14.43 -10.90
N PRO A 155 14.90 -15.11 -11.99
CA PRO A 155 15.32 -14.77 -13.34
C PRO A 155 15.00 -13.33 -13.75
N MET A 156 13.84 -12.78 -13.35
CA MET A 156 13.46 -11.40 -13.71
C MET A 156 14.27 -10.39 -12.92
N VAL A 157 14.55 -10.66 -11.64
CA VAL A 157 15.46 -9.83 -10.83
C VAL A 157 16.87 -9.83 -11.41
N GLN A 158 17.39 -10.99 -11.83
CA GLN A 158 18.70 -11.08 -12.51
C GLN A 158 18.74 -10.31 -13.83
N GLN A 159 17.62 -10.25 -14.55
CA GLN A 159 17.47 -9.43 -15.76
C GLN A 159 17.31 -7.93 -15.46
N GLY A 160 17.25 -7.55 -14.19
CA GLY A 160 17.27 -6.15 -13.76
C GLY A 160 15.89 -5.52 -13.60
N ILE A 161 14.84 -6.32 -13.42
CA ILE A 161 13.48 -5.78 -13.22
C ILE A 161 13.37 -4.90 -11.96
N LEU A 162 14.30 -5.04 -11.00
CA LEU A 162 14.44 -4.21 -9.80
C LEU A 162 15.70 -3.31 -9.82
N ASN A 163 16.44 -3.26 -10.93
CA ASN A 163 17.71 -2.49 -11.05
C ASN A 163 17.54 -1.14 -11.77
N GLY A 164 16.30 -0.75 -12.08
CA GLY A 164 15.97 0.52 -12.68
C GLY A 164 16.00 1.71 -11.73
N SER A 165 15.45 2.83 -12.19
CA SER A 165 15.37 4.05 -11.38
C SER A 165 14.33 3.89 -10.28
N VAL A 166 14.76 4.11 -9.02
CA VAL A 166 13.90 4.19 -7.84
C VAL A 166 13.44 5.64 -7.58
N GLU A 167 12.49 5.83 -6.67
CA GLU A 167 11.97 7.14 -6.22
C GLU A 167 11.40 8.06 -7.32
N ARG A 168 10.96 7.49 -8.44
CA ARG A 168 10.38 8.24 -9.57
C ARG A 168 8.88 8.47 -9.35
N SER A 169 8.52 9.68 -8.96
CA SER A 169 7.12 10.10 -8.84
C SER A 169 6.54 10.56 -10.16
N MET A 170 5.54 9.85 -10.67
CA MET A 170 4.79 10.21 -11.86
C MET A 170 3.53 10.97 -11.46
N PHE A 171 3.36 12.18 -12.00
CA PHE A 171 2.18 13.01 -11.78
C PHE A 171 1.55 13.38 -13.11
N PHE A 172 0.24 13.16 -13.23
CA PHE A 172 -0.54 13.72 -14.34
C PHE A 172 -1.82 14.37 -13.82
N LYS A 173 -2.20 15.48 -14.46
CA LYS A 173 -3.43 16.21 -14.16
C LYS A 173 -4.52 15.75 -15.10
N ASP A 174 -5.62 15.26 -14.55
CA ASP A 174 -6.74 14.78 -15.34
C ASP A 174 -7.51 15.95 -15.96
N ALA A 175 -7.37 16.15 -17.26
CA ALA A 175 -7.96 17.30 -17.98
C ALA A 175 -9.48 17.44 -17.79
N LYS A 176 -10.20 16.33 -17.58
CA LYS A 176 -11.67 16.33 -17.39
C LYS A 176 -12.10 16.83 -16.01
N THR A 177 -11.35 16.48 -14.97
CA THR A 177 -11.76 16.72 -13.57
C THR A 177 -10.91 17.77 -12.85
N GLY A 178 -9.74 18.11 -13.40
CA GLY A 178 -8.75 18.98 -12.77
C GLY A 178 -8.00 18.32 -11.60
N LEU A 179 -8.32 17.06 -11.26
CA LEU A 179 -7.68 16.30 -10.19
C LEU A 179 -6.34 15.74 -10.66
N TRP A 180 -5.38 15.71 -9.75
CA TRP A 180 -4.12 15.01 -9.99
C TRP A 180 -4.20 13.52 -9.67
N PHE A 181 -3.52 12.71 -10.46
CA PHE A 181 -3.21 11.33 -10.10
C PHE A 181 -1.71 11.19 -9.81
N LYS A 182 -1.40 10.52 -8.69
CA LYS A 182 -0.04 10.23 -8.25
C LYS A 182 0.25 8.74 -8.37
N SER A 183 1.36 8.41 -9.02
CA SER A 183 1.95 7.08 -9.03
C SER A 183 3.43 7.16 -8.69
N ARG A 184 3.95 6.16 -7.98
CA ARG A 184 5.37 5.97 -7.71
C ARG A 184 5.58 4.46 -7.72
N PRO A 185 5.91 3.84 -8.88
CA PRO A 185 6.35 2.46 -8.90
C PRO A 185 7.66 2.31 -8.12
N ASP A 186 7.89 1.16 -7.51
CA ASP A 186 9.11 0.96 -6.71
C ASP A 186 10.35 0.94 -7.62
N ASN A 187 10.20 0.42 -8.84
CA ASN A 187 11.24 0.42 -9.86
C ASN A 187 10.71 0.75 -11.26
N VAL A 188 11.40 1.66 -11.94
CA VAL A 188 11.24 1.89 -13.38
C VAL A 188 12.47 1.32 -14.08
N ALA A 189 12.36 0.09 -14.56
CA ALA A 189 13.41 -0.56 -15.33
C ALA A 189 13.54 0.05 -16.74
N ILE A 190 14.61 -0.32 -17.43
CA ILE A 190 14.92 0.17 -18.79
C ILE A 190 13.76 -0.21 -19.74
N ASP A 191 13.46 0.64 -20.73
CA ASP A 191 12.54 0.34 -21.86
C ASP A 191 11.06 0.06 -21.53
N GLY A 192 10.53 0.58 -20.42
CA GLY A 192 9.09 0.56 -20.12
C GLY A 192 8.61 -0.66 -19.34
N PHE A 193 9.55 -1.41 -18.76
CA PHE A 193 9.26 -2.42 -17.74
C PHE A 193 9.14 -1.74 -16.38
N TYR A 194 8.02 -1.95 -15.70
CA TYR A 194 7.77 -1.40 -14.37
C TYR A 194 7.61 -2.54 -13.37
N ALA A 195 8.13 -2.38 -12.16
CA ALA A 195 7.96 -3.38 -11.13
C ALA A 195 7.79 -2.80 -9.74
N ASP A 196 7.07 -3.55 -8.93
CA ASP A 196 6.96 -3.34 -7.51
C ASP A 196 7.41 -4.58 -6.74
N LEU A 197 8.11 -4.36 -5.64
CA LEU A 197 8.44 -5.41 -4.69
C LEU A 197 7.25 -5.62 -3.75
N LYS A 198 6.89 -6.87 -3.46
CA LYS A 198 5.77 -7.21 -2.58
C LYS A 198 6.19 -8.26 -1.58
N THR A 199 5.92 -8.02 -0.30
CA THR A 199 6.05 -9.07 0.72
C THR A 199 4.76 -9.88 0.81
N THR A 200 4.87 -11.20 0.89
CA THR A 200 3.71 -12.10 1.06
C THR A 200 3.98 -13.17 2.11
N SER A 201 2.95 -13.56 2.86
CA SER A 201 3.03 -14.67 3.81
C SER A 201 2.85 -16.05 3.16
N SER A 202 2.43 -16.10 1.90
CA SER A 202 2.17 -17.33 1.17
C SER A 202 2.40 -17.13 -0.33
N MET A 203 3.06 -18.10 -0.96
CA MET A 203 3.26 -18.17 -2.41
C MET A 203 2.17 -18.99 -3.12
N ASP A 204 1.10 -19.36 -2.42
CA ASP A 204 -0.07 -19.98 -3.05
C ASP A 204 -0.71 -19.04 -4.07
N GLU A 205 -0.98 -19.54 -5.28
CA GLU A 205 -1.52 -18.74 -6.38
C GLU A 205 -2.86 -18.09 -6.03
N ARG A 206 -3.75 -18.79 -5.30
CA ARG A 206 -5.06 -18.24 -4.91
C ARG A 206 -4.87 -17.10 -3.92
N PHE A 207 -3.90 -17.23 -3.03
CA PHE A 207 -3.51 -16.16 -2.11
C PHE A 207 -2.96 -14.94 -2.85
N ILE A 208 -2.05 -15.12 -3.80
CA ILE A 208 -1.49 -14.04 -4.63
C ILE A 208 -2.59 -13.34 -5.44
N ARG A 209 -3.45 -14.10 -6.13
CA ARG A 209 -4.61 -13.54 -6.88
C ARG A 209 -5.51 -12.70 -5.98
N ARG A 210 -5.76 -13.17 -4.75
CA ARG A 210 -6.51 -12.42 -3.75
C ARG A 210 -5.79 -11.13 -3.37
N GLN A 211 -4.47 -11.15 -3.17
CA GLN A 211 -3.71 -9.94 -2.87
C GLN A 211 -3.76 -8.91 -4.01
N ILE A 212 -3.68 -9.35 -5.27
CA ILE A 212 -3.79 -8.48 -6.44
C ILE A 212 -5.09 -7.66 -6.37
N LYS A 213 -6.22 -8.32 -6.04
CA LYS A 213 -7.52 -7.67 -5.85
C LYS A 213 -7.57 -6.83 -4.57
N ASP A 214 -7.35 -7.44 -3.42
CA ASP A 214 -7.63 -6.85 -2.09
C ASP A 214 -6.71 -5.65 -1.80
N ASN A 215 -5.48 -5.67 -2.31
CA ASN A 215 -4.55 -4.54 -2.19
C ASN A 215 -4.60 -3.57 -3.39
N GLY A 216 -5.38 -3.90 -4.43
CA GLY A 216 -5.53 -3.09 -5.62
C GLY A 216 -4.26 -2.99 -6.47
N TYR A 217 -3.47 -4.06 -6.58
CA TYR A 217 -2.25 -4.06 -7.41
C TYR A 217 -2.58 -3.93 -8.91
N PHE A 218 -3.72 -4.43 -9.37
CA PHE A 218 -4.19 -4.17 -10.74
C PHE A 218 -4.46 -2.68 -11.01
N VAL A 219 -4.99 -1.95 -10.01
CA VAL A 219 -5.15 -0.48 -10.08
C VAL A 219 -3.78 0.21 -10.07
N GLN A 220 -2.78 -0.37 -9.40
CA GLN A 220 -1.41 0.15 -9.41
C GLN A 220 -0.80 0.07 -10.80
N GLY A 221 -0.77 -1.14 -11.38
CA GLY A 221 -0.24 -1.36 -12.71
C GLY A 221 -0.97 -0.53 -13.75
N GLY A 222 -2.31 -0.50 -13.72
CA GLY A 222 -3.11 0.37 -14.60
C GLY A 222 -2.81 1.86 -14.39
N GLY A 223 -2.54 2.29 -13.15
CA GLY A 223 -2.13 3.66 -12.86
C GLY A 223 -0.76 4.03 -13.42
N VAL A 224 0.20 3.11 -13.36
CA VAL A 224 1.51 3.28 -14.00
C VAL A 224 1.39 3.30 -15.52
N ARG A 225 0.65 2.35 -16.11
CA ARG A 225 0.36 2.32 -17.56
C ARG A 225 -0.28 3.61 -18.04
N ARG A 226 -1.29 4.11 -17.31
CA ARG A 226 -1.93 5.39 -17.61
C ARG A 226 -0.95 6.55 -17.48
N ALA A 227 -0.21 6.64 -16.37
CA ALA A 227 0.75 7.71 -16.17
C ALA A 227 1.83 7.72 -17.26
N ALA A 228 2.34 6.55 -17.67
CA ALA A 228 3.28 6.43 -18.76
C ALA A 228 2.69 6.99 -20.06
N ARG A 229 1.46 6.61 -20.40
CA ARG A 229 0.75 7.14 -21.58
C ARG A 229 0.56 8.66 -21.54
N GLU A 230 0.09 9.22 -20.42
CA GLU A 230 -0.15 10.67 -20.27
C GLU A 230 1.14 11.49 -20.30
N LEU A 231 2.28 10.89 -19.91
CA LEU A 231 3.60 11.52 -19.87
C LEU A 231 4.47 11.20 -21.10
N GLY A 232 3.95 10.44 -22.07
CA GLY A 232 4.71 10.05 -23.27
C GLY A 232 5.89 9.10 -22.99
N LEU A 233 5.81 8.31 -21.93
CA LEU A 233 6.83 7.34 -21.53
C LEU A 233 6.55 5.96 -22.13
N PRO A 234 7.59 5.15 -22.39
CA PRO A 234 7.39 3.77 -22.82
C PRO A 234 6.69 2.97 -21.71
N PHE A 235 5.84 2.03 -22.15
CA PHE A 235 5.22 1.03 -21.29
C PHE A 235 5.13 -0.29 -22.04
N ASP A 236 5.72 -1.33 -21.47
CA ASP A 236 5.64 -2.70 -21.94
C ASP A 236 4.76 -3.51 -20.98
N SER A 237 5.24 -3.70 -19.76
CA SER A 237 4.61 -4.57 -18.77
C SER A 237 4.77 -4.05 -17.34
N PHE A 238 3.92 -4.53 -16.44
CA PHE A 238 3.99 -4.25 -15.00
C PHE A 238 4.07 -5.55 -14.22
N TRP A 239 5.06 -5.66 -13.34
CA TRP A 239 5.36 -6.87 -12.60
C TRP A 239 5.29 -6.64 -11.09
N ASN A 240 4.84 -7.65 -10.36
CA ASN A 240 5.02 -7.73 -8.92
C ASN A 240 6.07 -8.80 -8.62
N VAL A 241 7.16 -8.40 -7.97
CA VAL A 241 8.15 -9.34 -7.44
C VAL A 241 7.74 -9.68 -6.02
N TYR A 242 7.19 -10.87 -5.81
CA TYR A 242 6.80 -11.35 -4.48
C TYR A 242 7.98 -11.98 -3.78
N VAL A 243 8.22 -11.58 -2.52
CA VAL A 243 9.17 -12.21 -1.61
C VAL A 243 8.45 -12.74 -0.37
N SER A 244 8.74 -13.98 -0.02
CA SER A 244 8.09 -14.67 1.11
C SER A 244 8.59 -14.12 2.45
N THR A 245 7.66 -13.74 3.31
CA THR A 245 7.92 -13.48 4.73
C THR A 245 7.73 -14.71 5.60
N GLY A 246 7.56 -15.90 5.00
CA GLY A 246 7.59 -17.18 5.71
C GLY A 246 8.98 -17.52 6.25
N ASP A 247 9.13 -18.69 6.86
CA ASP A 247 10.43 -19.12 7.39
C ASP A 247 11.37 -19.65 6.30
N THR A 248 10.79 -20.10 5.19
CA THR A 248 11.51 -20.46 3.97
C THR A 248 11.49 -19.26 3.02
N PRO A 249 12.66 -18.69 2.65
CA PRO A 249 12.77 -17.73 1.56
C PRO A 249 12.25 -18.36 0.25
N ASP A 250 11.44 -17.59 -0.46
CA ASP A 250 10.90 -17.94 -1.77
C ASP A 250 10.58 -16.63 -2.48
N THR A 251 10.79 -16.60 -3.80
CA THR A 251 10.60 -15.41 -4.64
C THR A 251 9.89 -15.79 -5.92
N GLN A 252 8.88 -15.00 -6.30
CA GLN A 252 8.17 -15.17 -7.56
C GLN A 252 7.88 -13.81 -8.22
N SER A 253 8.39 -13.63 -9.44
CA SER A 253 8.04 -12.50 -10.29
C SER A 253 6.78 -12.80 -11.11
N VAL A 254 5.74 -11.97 -10.95
CA VAL A 254 4.42 -12.15 -11.58
C VAL A 254 4.06 -10.92 -12.40
N GLU A 255 3.94 -11.10 -13.71
CA GLU A 255 3.39 -10.09 -14.61
C GLU A 255 1.89 -9.91 -14.39
N LEU A 256 1.41 -8.67 -14.39
CA LEU A 256 -0.03 -8.38 -14.41
C LEU A 256 -0.58 -8.48 -15.83
N ALA A 257 -1.65 -9.25 -15.99
CA ALA A 257 -2.31 -9.43 -17.28
C ALA A 257 -2.80 -8.09 -17.86
N PRO A 258 -2.71 -7.88 -19.19
CA PRO A 258 -3.16 -6.65 -19.83
C PRO A 258 -4.61 -6.26 -19.50
N GLU A 259 -5.51 -7.22 -19.37
CA GLU A 259 -6.93 -7.01 -19.05
C GLU A 259 -7.12 -6.45 -17.63
N ASP A 260 -6.27 -6.88 -16.68
CA ASP A 260 -6.28 -6.37 -15.30
C ASP A 260 -5.72 -4.93 -15.25
N LEU A 261 -4.73 -4.62 -16.08
CA LEU A 261 -4.22 -3.25 -16.24
C LEU A 261 -5.32 -2.32 -16.80
N GLU A 262 -6.05 -2.78 -17.82
CA GLU A 262 -7.19 -2.05 -18.40
C GLU A 262 -8.31 -1.83 -17.39
N LEU A 263 -8.64 -2.85 -16.61
CA LEU A 263 -9.58 -2.73 -15.51
C LEU A 263 -9.10 -1.71 -14.47
N GLY A 264 -7.81 -1.71 -14.14
CA GLY A 264 -7.18 -0.73 -13.27
C GLY A 264 -7.33 0.71 -13.77
N GLU A 265 -7.08 0.95 -15.06
CA GLU A 265 -7.30 2.25 -15.69
C GLU A 265 -8.77 2.69 -15.66
N ALA A 266 -9.69 1.76 -15.93
CA ALA A 266 -11.13 2.02 -15.86
C ALA A 266 -11.58 2.39 -14.43
N VAL A 267 -11.03 1.72 -13.42
CA VAL A 267 -11.23 2.06 -12.00
C VAL A 267 -10.73 3.47 -11.71
N ILE A 268 -9.55 3.86 -12.19
CA ILE A 268 -9.01 5.23 -12.00
C ILE A 268 -9.91 6.25 -12.67
N ARG A 269 -10.29 6.04 -13.94
CA ARG A 269 -11.16 6.96 -14.68
C ARG A 269 -12.51 7.14 -13.98
N LYS A 270 -13.16 6.04 -13.58
CA LYS A 270 -14.43 6.07 -12.86
C LYS A 270 -14.27 6.72 -11.48
N GLY A 271 -13.12 6.52 -10.85
CA GLY A 271 -12.79 7.07 -9.55
C GLY A 271 -12.70 8.59 -9.58
N LEU A 272 -11.86 9.14 -10.46
CA LEU A 272 -11.72 10.58 -10.69
C LEU A 272 -13.07 11.24 -11.00
N ASP A 273 -13.85 10.64 -11.90
CA ASP A 273 -15.19 11.12 -12.25
C ASP A 273 -16.15 11.12 -11.04
N THR A 274 -16.04 10.12 -10.17
CA THR A 274 -16.90 10.02 -8.98
C THR A 274 -16.50 11.04 -7.93
N ILE A 275 -15.21 11.20 -7.69
CA ILE A 275 -14.64 12.19 -6.77
C ILE A 275 -15.06 13.59 -7.20
N ALA A 276 -14.86 13.95 -8.47
CA ALA A 276 -15.24 15.25 -9.00
C ALA A 276 -16.75 15.55 -8.82
N ARG A 277 -17.62 14.57 -9.11
CA ARG A 277 -19.07 14.71 -8.86
C ARG A 277 -19.43 14.86 -7.38
N CYS A 278 -18.76 14.13 -6.49
CA CYS A 278 -19.02 14.23 -5.07
C CYS A 278 -18.51 15.55 -4.49
N MET A 279 -17.34 16.04 -4.95
CA MET A 279 -16.83 17.36 -4.61
C MET A 279 -17.77 18.47 -5.08
N ALA A 280 -18.27 18.39 -6.31
CA ALA A 280 -19.18 19.39 -6.87
C ALA A 280 -20.56 19.41 -6.17
N SER A 281 -21.07 18.24 -5.77
CA SER A 281 -22.38 18.15 -5.11
C SER A 281 -22.33 18.30 -3.58
N GLY A 282 -21.15 18.16 -2.97
CA GLY A 282 -20.98 18.04 -1.51
C GLY A 282 -21.51 16.72 -0.94
N PHE A 283 -22.07 15.83 -1.76
CA PHE A 283 -22.67 14.57 -1.33
C PHE A 283 -21.78 13.37 -1.66
N TRP A 284 -21.38 12.64 -0.62
CA TRP A 284 -20.59 11.41 -0.73
C TRP A 284 -21.45 10.20 -0.36
N PRO A 285 -21.92 9.40 -1.34
CA PRO A 285 -22.76 8.26 -1.05
C PRO A 285 -21.99 7.20 -0.24
N GLY A 286 -22.67 6.61 0.75
CA GLY A 286 -22.14 5.49 1.53
C GLY A 286 -21.96 4.22 0.71
N ALA A 287 -21.52 3.14 1.39
CA ALA A 287 -21.71 1.81 0.85
C ALA A 287 -23.19 1.68 0.54
N ARG A 288 -23.55 1.47 -0.75
CA ARG A 288 -24.95 1.40 -1.11
C ARG A 288 -25.56 0.28 -0.26
N PRO A 289 -26.70 0.49 0.43
CA PRO A 289 -27.46 -0.65 0.90
C PRO A 289 -27.72 -1.55 -0.31
N PHE A 290 -27.72 -2.87 -0.13
CA PHE A 290 -28.06 -3.86 -1.17
C PHE A 290 -29.29 -3.38 -1.95
N GLU A 291 -29.06 -2.69 -3.06
CA GLU A 291 -30.00 -2.00 -3.96
C GLU A 291 -31.45 -1.79 -3.51
N ALA A 292 -31.76 -1.27 -2.31
CA ALA A 292 -33.16 -1.24 -1.82
C ALA A 292 -33.93 -2.57 -2.04
N ARG A 293 -33.20 -3.70 -2.16
CA ARG A 293 -33.75 -5.04 -2.31
C ARG A 293 -33.97 -5.58 -0.91
N PRO A 294 -35.00 -6.40 -0.69
CA PRO A 294 -35.15 -7.12 0.56
C PRO A 294 -33.85 -7.86 0.90
N VAL A 295 -33.22 -7.47 2.00
CA VAL A 295 -32.05 -8.18 2.53
C VAL A 295 -32.59 -9.41 3.24
N ARG A 296 -32.04 -10.57 2.93
CA ARG A 296 -32.36 -11.82 3.61
C ARG A 296 -31.14 -12.25 4.42
N ILE A 297 -31.38 -12.83 5.59
CA ILE A 297 -30.38 -13.64 6.31
C ILE A 297 -29.90 -14.78 5.41
N GLY A 298 -28.72 -15.33 5.71
CA GLY A 298 -28.17 -16.46 4.97
C GLY A 298 -29.09 -17.67 5.02
N ASP A 299 -29.10 -18.48 3.97
CA ASP A 299 -29.98 -19.65 3.89
C ASP A 299 -29.70 -20.63 5.05
N TRP A 300 -28.43 -20.80 5.42
CA TRP A 300 -28.04 -21.60 6.58
C TRP A 300 -28.55 -21.03 7.91
N ASP A 301 -28.42 -19.71 8.13
CA ASP A 301 -28.93 -19.06 9.34
C ASP A 301 -30.46 -19.20 9.43
N ARG A 302 -31.13 -19.09 8.28
CA ARG A 302 -32.59 -19.25 8.17
C ARG A 302 -33.01 -20.66 8.52
N GLU A 303 -32.39 -21.67 7.92
CA GLU A 303 -32.68 -23.08 8.20
C GLU A 303 -32.44 -23.42 9.68
N ALA A 304 -31.34 -22.93 10.26
CA ALA A 304 -31.04 -23.14 11.68
C ALA A 304 -32.13 -22.54 12.59
N ILE A 305 -32.51 -21.28 12.34
CA ILE A 305 -33.58 -20.61 13.11
C ILE A 305 -34.93 -21.33 12.92
N GLU A 306 -35.26 -21.73 11.70
CA GLU A 306 -36.51 -22.44 11.40
C GLU A 306 -36.58 -23.80 12.09
N GLN A 307 -35.46 -24.52 12.23
CA GLN A 307 -35.37 -25.75 13.01
C GLN A 307 -35.51 -25.51 14.52
N ASP A 308 -34.86 -24.48 15.06
CA ASP A 308 -34.98 -24.12 16.47
C ASP A 308 -36.44 -23.78 16.85
N LEU A 309 -37.15 -23.07 15.97
CA LEU A 309 -38.57 -22.72 16.15
C LEU A 309 -39.51 -23.94 16.13
N GLN A 310 -39.11 -25.06 15.52
CA GLN A 310 -39.90 -26.30 15.46
C GLN A 310 -39.55 -27.27 16.60
N THR A 311 -38.52 -26.97 17.39
CA THR A 311 -38.05 -27.86 18.44
C THR A 311 -38.75 -27.51 19.78
N PRO A 312 -39.52 -28.43 20.41
CA PRO A 312 -40.27 -28.17 21.65
C PRO A 312 -39.42 -27.83 22.89
N GLN A 313 -38.09 -27.90 22.78
CA GLN A 313 -37.16 -27.73 23.90
C GLN A 313 -37.15 -26.30 24.44
N LEU A 314 -37.53 -25.30 23.63
CA LEU A 314 -37.71 -23.92 24.09
C LEU A 314 -39.01 -23.71 24.88
N GLU A 315 -40.03 -24.58 24.71
CA GLU A 315 -41.26 -24.54 25.52
C GLU A 315 -41.08 -25.18 26.90
N GLN A 316 -40.11 -26.08 27.08
CA GLN A 316 -39.80 -26.71 28.36
C GLN A 316 -38.95 -25.83 29.30
N ALA A 317 -38.50 -24.66 28.82
CA ALA A 317 -37.71 -23.69 29.59
C ALA A 317 -38.54 -22.51 30.15
N ALA A 318 -39.87 -22.53 29.97
CA ALA A 318 -40.83 -21.58 30.56
C ALA A 318 -41.71 -22.28 31.60
#